data_AF-A0A1W1XFB1-F1
#
_entry.id   AF-A0A1W1XFB1-F1
#
_cell.length_a   1.000
_cell.length_b   1.000
_cell.length_c   1.000
_cell.angle_alpha   90.00
_cell.angle_beta   90.00
_cell.angle_gamma   90.00
#
_symmetry.space_group_name_H-M   'P 1'
#
loop_
_entity.id
_entity.type
_entity.pdbx_description
1 polymer ?
#
loop_
_entity_poly.entity_id
_entity_poly.type
_entity_poly.pdbx_seq_one_letter_code
_entity_poly.pdbx_strand_id
1 'polypeptide(L)'
;MGKNDFIYYITYMDKGLILAMDCDGKIKKQYDIPNSGNIQLDLEQKKIYVCDVDKIYICNLENGKIAGTMSGFMAISCIKLDKIKKRLFVLDLLCKELSIYDVTSLNLISRHLNIGLSPYCICLEDDEYVYIGNKGGNTEKYRSSIVKLNILTGENKEIYFENKGLITSIELEEKFLYAINSSLNQVEIIDRFNEKKVGKIQTNFKEIKKICFIAEKNVLLIVGRDLNNEVKISNIDTVSNTVTDNFFLPEIKCKSFDIEIIYKKTDNKNDFVNQSIHRCTEKIQDEELETCLRRIYWRIQEVNSEKIKNENQILKLKENVARLQREVELKKKQIKYQEEKTNFYIKTNENLKEKNEYLRKKLFASDKENIIIKEKLAKKR
;
A
#
# COMPACT_ATOMS: atom_id res chain seq x y z
N MET A 1 -7.47 12.86 -24.07
CA MET A 1 -7.92 12.33 -22.77
C MET A 1 -8.18 13.51 -21.86
N GLY A 2 -9.44 13.72 -21.45
CA GLY A 2 -9.81 14.84 -20.58
C GLY A 2 -9.11 14.75 -19.22
N LYS A 3 -8.85 15.90 -18.59
CA LYS A 3 -8.32 15.99 -17.22
C LYS A 3 -9.14 15.07 -16.32
N ASN A 4 -8.50 14.06 -15.75
CA ASN A 4 -9.14 13.19 -14.78
C ASN A 4 -9.38 13.99 -13.49
N ASP A 5 -10.63 14.34 -13.21
CA ASP A 5 -11.00 15.10 -12.01
C ASP A 5 -11.10 14.17 -10.80
N PHE A 6 -9.97 13.68 -10.30
CA PHE A 6 -9.93 12.98 -9.01
C PHE A 6 -9.50 13.92 -7.89
N ILE A 7 -10.07 13.71 -6.71
CA ILE A 7 -9.52 14.22 -5.47
C ILE A 7 -9.10 13.03 -4.62
N TYR A 8 -7.84 13.06 -4.18
CA TYR A 8 -7.26 12.03 -3.33
C TYR A 8 -7.22 12.54 -1.90
N TYR A 9 -7.83 11.80 -0.98
CA TYR A 9 -7.70 12.06 0.44
C TYR A 9 -6.75 11.04 1.03
N ILE A 10 -5.59 11.51 1.48
CA ILE A 10 -4.49 10.65 1.94
C ILE A 10 -4.32 10.83 3.42
N THR A 11 -4.33 9.71 4.14
CA THR A 11 -4.12 9.67 5.58
C THR A 11 -2.64 9.42 5.87
N TYR A 12 -2.05 10.28 6.69
CA TYR A 12 -0.68 10.16 7.18
C TYR A 12 -0.76 9.72 8.64
N MET A 13 -0.84 8.41 8.85
CA MET A 13 -1.02 7.80 10.17
C MET A 13 0.04 8.29 11.17
N ASP A 14 1.32 8.27 10.75
CA ASP A 14 2.45 8.64 11.60
C ASP A 14 2.46 10.13 12.01
N LYS A 15 1.67 10.97 11.34
CA LYS A 15 1.63 12.43 11.57
C LYS A 15 0.27 12.93 12.07
N GLY A 16 -0.76 12.08 12.11
CA GLY A 16 -2.13 12.52 12.41
C GLY A 16 -2.66 13.53 11.38
N LEU A 17 -2.26 13.42 10.12
CA LEU A 17 -2.66 14.37 9.07
C LEU A 17 -3.55 13.70 8.03
N ILE A 18 -4.45 14.49 7.44
CA ILE A 18 -5.21 14.13 6.25
C ILE A 18 -4.99 15.20 5.19
N LEU A 19 -4.58 14.82 3.99
CA LEU A 19 -4.34 15.72 2.87
C LEU A 19 -5.38 15.48 1.78
N ALA A 20 -6.01 16.54 1.28
CA ALA A 20 -6.77 16.50 0.02
C ALA A 20 -5.87 16.99 -1.11
N MET A 21 -5.66 16.18 -2.14
CA MET A 21 -4.83 16.49 -3.30
C MET A 21 -5.61 16.38 -4.61
N ASP A 22 -5.23 17.16 -5.61
CA ASP A 22 -5.74 17.00 -6.98
C ASP A 22 -4.96 15.94 -7.78
N CYS A 23 -5.38 15.72 -9.03
CA CYS A 23 -4.74 14.81 -9.98
C CYS A 23 -3.33 15.20 -10.43
N ASP A 24 -2.92 16.44 -10.21
CA ASP A 24 -1.54 16.89 -10.44
C ASP A 24 -0.67 16.67 -9.19
N GLY A 25 -1.21 16.05 -8.13
CA GLY A 25 -0.53 15.82 -6.86
C GLY A 25 -0.44 17.06 -5.97
N LYS A 26 -1.12 18.15 -6.29
CA LYS A 26 -1.07 19.39 -5.51
C LYS A 26 -2.01 19.32 -4.33
N ILE A 27 -1.47 19.59 -3.14
CA ILE A 27 -2.24 19.69 -1.90
C ILE A 27 -3.20 20.89 -2.00
N LYS A 28 -4.49 20.63 -1.77
CA LYS A 28 -5.56 21.64 -1.71
C LYS A 28 -5.95 21.97 -0.29
N LYS A 29 -5.96 20.97 0.59
CA LYS A 29 -6.31 21.11 2.00
C LYS A 29 -5.50 20.16 2.85
N GLN A 30 -5.31 20.55 4.10
CA GLN A 30 -4.70 19.75 5.15
C GLN A 30 -5.57 19.83 6.39
N TYR A 31 -5.78 18.69 7.03
CA TYR A 31 -6.49 18.56 8.29
C TYR A 31 -5.55 17.93 9.31
N ASP A 32 -5.49 18.51 10.50
CA ASP A 32 -4.75 17.99 11.65
C ASP A 32 -5.75 17.27 12.56
N ILE A 33 -6.00 16.00 12.23
CA ILE A 33 -7.01 15.16 12.89
C ILE A 33 -6.34 13.81 13.16
N PRO A 34 -6.27 13.37 14.44
CA PRO A 34 -5.76 12.05 14.78
C PRO A 34 -6.46 10.96 13.96
N ASN A 35 -5.67 10.08 13.34
CA ASN A 35 -6.20 9.03 12.48
C ASN A 35 -5.31 7.79 12.49
N SER A 36 -5.94 6.62 12.41
CA SER A 36 -5.31 5.31 12.24
C SER A 36 -5.29 4.86 10.77
N GLY A 37 -5.74 5.72 9.86
CA GLY A 37 -5.60 5.58 8.42
C GLY A 37 -6.89 5.44 7.64
N ASN A 38 -7.98 5.01 8.26
CA ASN A 38 -9.25 4.84 7.54
C ASN A 38 -10.12 6.10 7.64
N ILE A 39 -10.66 6.57 6.51
CA ILE A 39 -11.57 7.71 6.46
C ILE A 39 -12.74 7.40 5.54
N GLN A 40 -13.86 8.05 5.79
CA GLN A 40 -15.02 8.06 4.88
C GLN A 40 -15.53 9.49 4.72
N LEU A 41 -16.00 9.81 3.52
CA LEU A 41 -16.40 11.16 3.14
C LEU A 41 -17.88 11.18 2.81
N ASP A 42 -18.57 12.15 3.38
CA ASP A 42 -19.91 12.56 2.98
C ASP A 42 -19.81 13.98 2.43
N LEU A 43 -19.71 14.08 1.11
CA LEU A 43 -19.58 15.37 0.44
C LEU A 43 -20.88 16.19 0.49
N GLU A 44 -22.03 15.52 0.58
CA GLU A 44 -23.33 16.18 0.63
C GLU A 44 -23.51 16.93 1.95
N GLN A 45 -23.25 16.22 3.05
CA GLN A 45 -23.31 16.81 4.39
C GLN A 45 -22.02 17.53 4.79
N LYS A 46 -21.01 17.53 3.90
CA LYS A 46 -19.68 18.10 4.14
C LYS A 46 -19.06 17.57 5.43
N LYS A 47 -19.09 16.25 5.59
CA LYS A 47 -18.50 15.53 6.73
C LYS A 47 -17.35 14.65 6.30
N ILE A 48 -16.37 14.52 7.17
CA ILE A 48 -15.35 13.48 7.13
C ILE A 48 -15.48 12.65 8.41
N TYR A 49 -15.59 11.35 8.25
CA TYR A 49 -15.53 10.37 9.31
C TYR A 49 -14.10 9.86 9.36
N VAL A 50 -13.42 10.09 10.46
CA VAL A 50 -12.01 9.79 10.63
C VAL A 50 -11.87 8.72 11.70
N CYS A 51 -11.38 7.56 11.30
CA CYS A 51 -11.06 6.48 12.20
C CYS A 51 -9.75 6.79 12.93
N ASP A 52 -9.77 6.71 14.25
CA ASP A 52 -8.60 6.56 15.12
C ASP A 52 -8.52 5.10 15.60
N VAL A 53 -7.75 4.79 16.62
CA VAL A 53 -7.67 3.43 17.18
C VAL A 53 -8.98 3.02 17.84
N ASP A 54 -9.55 3.85 18.73
CA ASP A 54 -10.70 3.51 19.58
C ASP A 54 -11.89 4.48 19.42
N LYS A 55 -11.78 5.40 18.46
CA LYS A 55 -12.73 6.50 18.25
C LYS A 55 -12.94 6.79 16.78
N ILE A 56 -14.09 7.40 16.48
CA ILE A 56 -14.39 7.99 15.18
C ILE A 56 -14.66 9.46 15.38
N TYR A 57 -13.86 10.32 14.76
CA TYR A 57 -14.13 11.75 14.70
C TYR A 57 -15.03 12.05 13.51
N ILE A 58 -16.08 12.83 13.74
CA ILE A 58 -16.95 13.36 12.69
C ILE A 58 -16.59 14.81 12.54
N CYS A 59 -15.89 15.17 11.48
CA CYS A 59 -15.40 16.53 11.28
C CYS A 59 -16.07 17.19 10.08
N ASN A 60 -16.12 18.53 10.09
CA ASN A 60 -16.55 19.32 8.96
C ASN A 60 -15.48 19.28 7.85
N LEU A 61 -15.88 18.89 6.64
CA LEU A 61 -14.99 18.75 5.48
C LEU A 61 -14.44 20.09 4.97
N GLU A 62 -15.09 21.21 5.27
CA GLU A 62 -14.61 22.51 4.80
C GLU A 62 -13.42 23.01 5.61
N ASN A 63 -13.51 22.89 6.93
CA ASN A 63 -12.57 23.51 7.87
C ASN A 63 -11.87 22.54 8.83
N GLY A 64 -12.19 21.24 8.80
CA GLY A 64 -11.56 20.21 9.63
C GLY A 64 -12.03 20.16 11.08
N LYS A 65 -12.94 21.04 11.50
CA LYS A 65 -13.38 21.08 12.91
C LYS A 65 -14.17 19.84 13.27
N ILE A 66 -13.86 19.26 14.42
CA ILE A 66 -14.60 18.12 14.98
C ILE A 66 -16.00 18.62 15.37
N ALA A 67 -17.02 17.98 14.81
CA ALA A 67 -18.44 18.23 15.07
C ALA A 67 -19.05 17.16 15.99
N GLY A 68 -18.44 15.97 16.06
CA GLY A 68 -18.88 14.90 16.94
C GLY A 68 -17.81 13.82 17.09
N THR A 69 -17.97 12.96 18.09
CA THR A 69 -17.09 11.81 18.32
C THR A 69 -17.92 10.60 18.68
N MET A 70 -17.57 9.43 18.15
CA MET A 70 -18.08 8.14 18.59
C MET A 70 -16.96 7.39 19.32
N SER A 71 -17.28 6.74 20.44
CA SER A 71 -16.33 6.03 21.29
C SER A 71 -16.92 4.71 21.80
N GLY A 72 -16.10 3.90 22.47
CA GLY A 72 -16.52 2.58 22.99
C GLY A 72 -16.05 1.41 22.11
N PHE A 73 -15.14 1.67 21.18
CA PHE A 73 -14.49 0.67 20.35
C PHE A 73 -13.18 0.21 21.01
N MET A 74 -12.75 -1.01 20.73
CA MET A 74 -11.47 -1.54 21.22
C MET A 74 -10.34 -1.30 20.23
N ALA A 75 -10.57 -1.63 18.96
CA ALA A 75 -9.63 -1.32 17.89
C ALA A 75 -10.36 -1.29 16.54
N ILE A 76 -10.68 -0.11 16.05
CA ILE A 76 -11.34 0.05 14.76
C ILE A 76 -10.33 -0.21 13.65
N SER A 77 -10.68 -1.10 12.74
CA SER A 77 -9.86 -1.46 11.58
C SER A 77 -10.36 -0.83 10.29
N CYS A 78 -11.67 -0.63 10.17
CA CYS A 78 -12.30 -0.06 8.98
C CYS A 78 -13.62 0.60 9.32
N ILE A 79 -13.95 1.67 8.59
CA ILE A 79 -15.27 2.27 8.57
C ILE A 79 -15.76 2.40 7.12
N LYS A 80 -17.06 2.26 6.89
CA LYS A 80 -17.67 2.46 5.57
C LYS A 80 -19.05 3.08 5.73
N LEU A 81 -19.34 4.09 4.91
CA LEU A 81 -20.70 4.61 4.79
C LEU A 81 -21.45 3.80 3.75
N ASP A 82 -22.75 3.55 3.97
CA ASP A 82 -23.62 3.01 2.92
C ASP A 82 -23.73 3.96 1.72
N LYS A 83 -24.37 3.46 0.66
CA LYS A 83 -24.50 4.19 -0.61
C LYS A 83 -25.22 5.52 -0.43
N ILE A 84 -26.26 5.53 0.41
CA ILE A 84 -27.11 6.70 0.70
C ILE A 84 -26.62 7.54 1.90
N LYS A 85 -25.46 7.20 2.47
CA LYS A 85 -24.81 7.91 3.59
C LYS A 85 -25.71 8.08 4.81
N LYS A 86 -26.57 7.10 5.11
CA LYS A 86 -27.43 7.07 6.31
C LYS A 86 -26.88 6.17 7.40
N ARG A 87 -26.07 5.18 7.04
CA ARG A 87 -25.50 4.20 7.99
C ARG A 87 -23.99 4.20 7.92
N LEU A 88 -23.38 4.15 9.11
CA LEU A 88 -21.94 3.96 9.29
C LEU A 88 -21.68 2.56 9.81
N PHE A 89 -20.94 1.80 9.03
CA PHE A 89 -20.46 0.47 9.38
C PHE A 89 -19.08 0.61 10.03
N VAL A 90 -18.91 0.01 11.20
CA VAL A 90 -17.69 0.09 12.00
C VAL A 90 -17.21 -1.32 12.29
N LEU A 91 -15.98 -1.62 11.85
CA LEU A 91 -15.35 -2.92 11.99
C LEU A 91 -14.35 -2.92 13.15
N ASP A 92 -14.66 -3.63 14.23
CA ASP A 92 -13.75 -3.76 15.37
C ASP A 92 -12.92 -5.05 15.26
N LEU A 93 -11.60 -4.88 15.20
CA LEU A 93 -10.63 -5.96 15.04
C LEU A 93 -10.55 -6.85 16.28
N LEU A 94 -10.56 -6.28 17.48
CA LEU A 94 -10.32 -7.02 18.71
C LEU A 94 -11.61 -7.68 19.21
N CYS A 95 -12.74 -6.97 19.10
CA CYS A 95 -14.05 -7.52 19.42
C CYS A 95 -14.55 -8.49 18.33
N LYS A 96 -13.97 -8.45 17.12
CA LYS A 96 -14.38 -9.26 15.96
C LYS A 96 -15.87 -9.07 15.67
N GLU A 97 -16.28 -7.81 15.62
CA GLU A 97 -17.67 -7.42 15.40
C GLU A 97 -17.80 -6.34 14.32
N LEU A 98 -18.94 -6.38 13.65
CA LEU A 98 -19.43 -5.31 12.80
C LEU A 98 -20.58 -4.62 13.52
N SER A 99 -20.42 -3.33 13.80
CA SER A 99 -21.46 -2.49 14.37
C SER A 99 -21.97 -1.49 13.32
N ILE A 100 -23.29 -1.33 13.23
CA ILE A 100 -23.94 -0.44 12.26
C ILE A 100 -24.63 0.68 13.02
N TYR A 101 -24.34 1.92 12.68
CA TYR A 101 -24.86 3.11 13.35
C TYR A 101 -25.65 3.98 12.37
N ASP A 102 -26.69 4.64 12.86
CA ASP A 102 -27.35 5.72 12.16
C ASP A 102 -26.47 6.97 12.20
N VAL A 103 -26.15 7.58 11.06
CA VAL A 103 -25.19 8.71 11.04
C VAL A 103 -25.75 10.02 11.59
N THR A 104 -27.07 10.12 11.73
CA THR A 104 -27.75 11.36 12.16
C THR A 104 -27.83 11.41 13.67
N SER A 105 -28.30 10.31 14.28
CA SER A 105 -28.48 10.14 15.71
C SER A 105 -27.26 9.54 16.41
N LEU A 106 -26.35 8.91 15.65
CA LEU A 106 -25.20 8.14 16.15
C LEU A 106 -25.59 6.93 17.02
N ASN A 107 -26.86 6.52 16.95
CA ASN A 107 -27.36 5.36 17.67
C ASN A 107 -26.98 4.06 16.96
N LEU A 108 -26.69 3.03 17.74
CA LEU A 108 -26.45 1.68 17.25
C LEU A 108 -27.76 1.12 16.67
N ILE A 109 -27.72 0.69 15.41
CA ILE A 109 -28.82 0.01 14.71
C ILE A 109 -28.72 -1.49 14.96
N SER A 110 -27.56 -2.08 14.70
CA SER A 110 -27.33 -3.52 14.87
C SER A 110 -25.86 -3.83 15.11
N ARG A 111 -25.61 -5.03 15.65
CA ARG A 111 -24.27 -5.56 15.91
C ARG A 111 -24.22 -7.03 15.51
N HIS A 112 -23.16 -7.40 14.79
CA HIS A 112 -22.90 -8.77 14.35
C HIS A 112 -21.55 -9.25 14.89
N LEU A 113 -21.57 -10.33 15.66
CA LEU A 113 -20.40 -10.92 16.29
C LEU A 113 -19.82 -12.04 15.41
N ASN A 114 -18.57 -12.45 15.70
CA ASN A 114 -17.90 -13.59 15.08
C ASN A 114 -17.71 -13.45 13.55
N ILE A 115 -17.40 -12.24 13.08
CA ILE A 115 -17.18 -11.91 11.66
C ILE A 115 -15.77 -12.28 11.14
N GLY A 116 -15.22 -13.38 11.67
CA GLY A 116 -13.90 -13.90 11.33
C GLY A 116 -12.82 -13.60 12.39
N LEU A 117 -11.60 -14.10 12.14
CA LEU A 117 -10.52 -14.12 13.14
C LEU A 117 -9.74 -12.81 13.25
N SER A 118 -9.59 -12.07 12.15
CA SER A 118 -8.84 -10.82 12.08
C SER A 118 -9.47 -9.92 11.01
N PRO A 119 -10.69 -9.41 11.27
CA PRO A 119 -11.39 -8.58 10.31
C PRO A 119 -10.60 -7.27 10.08
N TYR A 120 -10.56 -6.84 8.83
CA TYR A 120 -9.74 -5.69 8.41
C TYR A 120 -10.40 -4.86 7.30
N CYS A 121 -10.98 -5.57 6.34
CA CYS A 121 -11.79 -5.10 5.22
C CYS A 121 -13.28 -4.92 5.42
N ILE A 122 -13.97 -3.90 4.88
CA ILE A 122 -15.38 -4.09 4.46
C ILE A 122 -15.67 -3.55 3.06
N CYS A 123 -16.57 -4.25 2.36
CA CYS A 123 -17.23 -3.82 1.12
C CYS A 123 -18.73 -4.09 1.26
N LEU A 124 -19.57 -3.15 0.83
CA LEU A 124 -21.03 -3.24 0.96
C LEU A 124 -21.64 -3.69 -0.37
N GLU A 125 -22.57 -4.63 -0.29
CA GLU A 125 -23.45 -5.01 -1.40
C GLU A 125 -24.86 -4.49 -1.07
N ASP A 126 -25.12 -3.29 -1.55
CA ASP A 126 -26.33 -2.52 -1.26
C ASP A 126 -26.67 -2.53 0.24
N ASP A 127 -27.91 -2.87 0.60
CA ASP A 127 -28.38 -2.86 1.99
C ASP A 127 -28.52 -4.27 2.60
N GLU A 128 -28.14 -5.33 1.86
CA GLU A 128 -28.40 -6.73 2.24
C GLU A 128 -27.15 -7.44 2.79
N TYR A 129 -26.02 -7.32 2.09
CA TYR A 129 -24.81 -8.06 2.43
C TYR A 129 -23.60 -7.16 2.67
N VAL A 130 -22.73 -7.61 3.58
CA VAL A 130 -21.39 -7.04 3.78
C VAL A 130 -20.35 -8.13 3.52
N TYR A 131 -19.36 -7.79 2.71
CA TYR A 131 -18.16 -8.60 2.54
C TYR A 131 -17.07 -8.09 3.46
N ILE A 132 -16.56 -8.97 4.33
CA ILE A 132 -15.58 -8.64 5.36
C ILE A 132 -14.28 -9.38 5.06
N GLY A 133 -13.23 -8.61 4.75
CA GLY A 133 -11.90 -9.15 4.48
C GLY A 133 -11.17 -9.47 5.77
N ASN A 134 -10.77 -10.73 5.94
CA ASN A 134 -10.01 -11.19 7.08
C ASN A 134 -8.52 -11.37 6.74
N LYS A 135 -7.65 -10.82 7.58
CA LYS A 135 -6.21 -11.08 7.53
C LYS A 135 -5.94 -12.51 7.99
N GLY A 136 -5.30 -13.29 7.13
CA GLY A 136 -4.77 -14.59 7.50
C GLY A 136 -3.42 -14.51 8.20
N GLY A 137 -2.81 -15.66 8.38
CA GLY A 137 -1.50 -15.91 8.92
C GLY A 137 -0.88 -17.15 8.27
N ASN A 138 0.27 -17.58 8.79
CA ASN A 138 1.07 -18.62 8.15
C ASN A 138 0.62 -20.06 8.48
N THR A 139 -0.50 -20.25 9.18
CA THR A 139 -1.00 -21.57 9.57
C THR A 139 -2.40 -21.80 9.01
N GLU A 140 -2.79 -23.07 8.87
CA GLU A 140 -4.11 -23.44 8.37
C GLU A 140 -5.25 -22.92 9.25
N LYS A 141 -4.99 -22.82 10.57
CA LYS A 141 -5.93 -22.26 11.54
C LYS A 141 -6.20 -20.77 11.31
N TYR A 142 -5.24 -20.06 10.71
CA TYR A 142 -5.33 -18.63 10.43
C TYR A 142 -5.37 -18.39 8.92
N ARG A 143 -6.13 -19.17 8.15
CA ARG A 143 -6.28 -18.88 6.71
C ARG A 143 -6.98 -17.54 6.52
N SER A 144 -6.55 -16.78 5.52
CA SER A 144 -7.29 -15.60 5.08
C SER A 144 -8.62 -16.03 4.47
N SER A 145 -9.64 -15.21 4.70
CA SER A 145 -10.97 -15.43 4.16
C SER A 145 -11.65 -14.10 3.83
N ILE A 146 -12.71 -14.20 3.04
CA ILE A 146 -13.75 -13.16 2.96
C ILE A 146 -15.00 -13.76 3.59
N VAL A 147 -15.57 -13.07 4.57
CA VAL A 147 -16.87 -13.43 5.16
C VAL A 147 -17.94 -12.65 4.40
N LYS A 148 -18.91 -13.34 3.82
CA LYS A 148 -20.17 -12.74 3.33
C LYS A 148 -21.18 -12.80 4.47
N LEU A 149 -21.61 -11.65 4.97
CA LEU A 149 -22.55 -11.50 6.09
C LEU A 149 -23.88 -10.94 5.57
N ASN A 150 -25.00 -11.60 5.85
CA ASN A 150 -26.32 -11.00 5.69
C ASN A 150 -26.61 -10.09 6.88
N ILE A 151 -26.90 -8.81 6.62
CA ILE A 151 -27.07 -7.80 7.66
C ILE A 151 -28.38 -8.02 8.46
N LEU A 152 -29.41 -8.57 7.83
CA LEU A 152 -30.71 -8.75 8.47
C LEU A 152 -30.74 -10.01 9.34
N THR A 153 -30.23 -11.13 8.82
CA THR A 153 -30.28 -12.42 9.52
C THR A 153 -29.05 -12.65 10.41
N GLY A 154 -27.94 -11.98 10.14
CA GLY A 154 -26.65 -12.24 10.78
C GLY A 154 -25.96 -13.53 10.31
N GLU A 155 -26.56 -14.26 9.37
CA GLU A 155 -25.95 -15.45 8.78
C GLU A 155 -24.69 -15.07 8.00
N ASN A 156 -23.64 -15.88 8.15
CA ASN A 156 -22.38 -15.63 7.48
C ASN A 156 -21.82 -16.88 6.82
N LYS A 157 -21.01 -16.65 5.79
CA LYS A 157 -20.31 -17.70 5.04
C LYS A 157 -18.90 -17.25 4.68
N GLU A 158 -17.94 -18.16 4.84
CA GLU A 158 -16.53 -17.89 4.57
C GLU A 158 -16.08 -18.43 3.21
N ILE A 159 -15.38 -17.57 2.46
CA ILE A 159 -14.66 -17.90 1.23
C ILE A 159 -13.18 -17.91 1.58
N TYR A 160 -12.57 -19.11 1.61
CA TYR A 160 -11.17 -19.29 2.01
C TYR A 160 -10.19 -19.08 0.85
N PHE A 161 -9.00 -18.60 1.20
CA PHE A 161 -7.87 -18.50 0.30
C PHE A 161 -6.71 -19.40 0.77
N GLU A 162 -5.68 -19.49 -0.06
CA GLU A 162 -4.45 -20.22 0.23
C GLU A 162 -3.82 -19.76 1.56
N ASN A 163 -3.09 -20.67 2.20
CA ASN A 163 -2.32 -20.36 3.41
C ASN A 163 -1.38 -19.16 3.13
N LYS A 164 -1.21 -18.28 4.13
CA LYS A 164 -0.41 -17.03 4.05
C LYS A 164 -1.06 -15.84 3.36
N GLY A 165 -2.30 -15.90 2.89
CA GLY A 165 -2.98 -14.73 2.32
C GLY A 165 -3.27 -13.62 3.34
N LEU A 166 -3.33 -12.37 2.89
CA LEU A 166 -3.68 -11.19 3.69
C LEU A 166 -4.63 -10.28 2.89
N ILE A 167 -5.95 -10.41 3.14
CA ILE A 167 -6.94 -9.58 2.46
C ILE A 167 -6.98 -8.19 3.08
N THR A 168 -6.58 -7.16 2.32
CA THR A 168 -6.39 -5.79 2.85
C THR A 168 -7.29 -4.74 2.22
N SER A 169 -7.90 -5.03 1.07
CA SER A 169 -8.94 -4.19 0.47
C SER A 169 -9.87 -5.08 -0.35
N ILE A 170 -11.16 -4.73 -0.40
CA ILE A 170 -12.16 -5.39 -1.23
C ILE A 170 -12.95 -4.31 -1.95
N GLU A 171 -13.22 -4.52 -3.24
CA GLU A 171 -14.19 -3.73 -3.99
C GLU A 171 -15.11 -4.63 -4.80
N LEU A 172 -16.34 -4.17 -4.97
CA LEU A 172 -17.41 -4.89 -5.66
C LEU A 172 -17.71 -4.21 -6.99
N GLU A 173 -17.75 -5.01 -8.06
CA GLU A 173 -18.28 -4.64 -9.36
C GLU A 173 -19.21 -5.75 -9.81
N GLU A 174 -20.50 -5.44 -9.97
CA GLU A 174 -21.49 -6.36 -10.54
C GLU A 174 -21.28 -7.80 -10.05
N LYS A 175 -20.80 -8.71 -10.91
CA LYS A 175 -20.61 -10.13 -10.62
C LYS A 175 -19.38 -10.44 -9.75
N PHE A 176 -18.39 -9.57 -9.69
CA PHE A 176 -17.07 -9.86 -9.13
C PHE A 176 -16.76 -9.05 -7.88
N LEU A 177 -16.13 -9.72 -6.93
CA LEU A 177 -15.35 -9.06 -5.88
C LEU A 177 -13.89 -9.11 -6.27
N TYR A 178 -13.26 -7.95 -6.25
CA TYR A 178 -11.83 -7.79 -6.35
C TYR A 178 -11.27 -7.66 -4.94
N ALA A 179 -10.28 -8.47 -4.57
CA ALA A 179 -9.70 -8.44 -3.24
C ALA A 179 -8.17 -8.36 -3.31
N ILE A 180 -7.58 -7.36 -2.65
CA ILE A 180 -6.12 -7.28 -2.54
C ILE A 180 -5.65 -8.35 -1.57
N ASN A 181 -4.78 -9.23 -2.05
CA ASN A 181 -4.00 -10.14 -1.22
C ASN A 181 -2.57 -9.60 -1.09
N SER A 182 -2.32 -8.83 -0.04
CA SER A 182 -1.09 -8.04 0.10
C SER A 182 0.16 -8.89 0.34
N SER A 183 0.04 -10.08 0.94
CA SER A 183 1.18 -11.00 1.08
C SER A 183 1.59 -11.68 -0.22
N LEU A 184 0.66 -11.78 -1.18
CA LEU A 184 0.90 -12.34 -2.51
C LEU A 184 1.07 -11.26 -3.59
N ASN A 185 0.99 -9.97 -3.24
CA ASN A 185 1.09 -8.83 -4.17
C ASN A 185 0.22 -8.98 -5.44
N GLN A 186 -1.00 -9.50 -5.27
CA GLN A 186 -1.95 -9.73 -6.35
C GLN A 186 -3.37 -9.33 -5.95
N VAL A 187 -4.23 -9.18 -6.95
CA VAL A 187 -5.68 -9.06 -6.74
C VAL A 187 -6.33 -10.39 -7.04
N GLU A 188 -7.08 -10.91 -6.09
CA GLU A 188 -7.93 -12.10 -6.25
C GLU A 188 -9.26 -11.67 -6.87
N ILE A 189 -9.78 -12.46 -7.81
CA ILE A 189 -11.09 -12.25 -8.42
C ILE A 189 -12.03 -13.35 -7.94
N ILE A 190 -13.13 -12.97 -7.31
CA ILE A 190 -14.13 -13.87 -6.74
C ILE A 190 -15.46 -13.65 -7.46
N ASP A 191 -16.08 -14.72 -7.95
CA ASP A 191 -17.45 -14.69 -8.44
C ASP A 191 -18.39 -14.67 -7.24
N ARG A 192 -19.15 -13.58 -7.07
CA ARG A 192 -19.98 -13.36 -5.87
C ARG A 192 -21.18 -14.29 -5.78
N PHE A 193 -21.68 -14.77 -6.92
CA PHE A 193 -22.85 -15.64 -6.97
C PHE A 193 -22.45 -17.10 -6.71
N ASN A 194 -21.29 -17.50 -7.23
CA ASN A 194 -20.75 -18.83 -7.01
C ASN A 194 -19.89 -18.93 -5.73
N GLU A 195 -19.55 -17.80 -5.13
CA GLU A 195 -18.79 -17.64 -3.87
C GLU A 195 -17.44 -18.35 -3.92
N LYS A 196 -16.76 -18.22 -5.06
CA LYS A 196 -15.50 -18.91 -5.36
C LYS A 196 -14.52 -17.99 -6.07
N LYS A 197 -13.25 -18.16 -5.76
CA LYS A 197 -12.16 -17.56 -6.54
C LYS A 197 -12.19 -18.12 -7.97
N VAL A 198 -12.22 -17.22 -8.95
CA VAL A 198 -12.27 -17.54 -10.39
C VAL A 198 -11.04 -17.06 -11.15
N GLY A 199 -10.24 -16.17 -10.56
CA GLY A 199 -9.07 -15.62 -11.23
C GLY A 199 -8.17 -14.81 -10.31
N LYS A 200 -7.13 -14.23 -10.90
CA LYS A 200 -6.20 -13.32 -10.23
C LYS A 200 -5.57 -12.35 -11.23
N ILE A 201 -5.22 -11.17 -10.75
CA ILE A 201 -4.45 -10.15 -11.49
C ILE A 201 -3.09 -10.01 -10.81
N GLN A 202 -2.03 -10.29 -11.56
CA GLN A 202 -0.65 -10.05 -11.10
C GLN A 202 -0.34 -8.56 -11.19
N THR A 203 0.33 -8.04 -10.18
CA THR A 203 0.74 -6.63 -10.17
C THR A 203 2.26 -6.52 -10.10
N ASN A 204 2.80 -5.37 -10.52
CA ASN A 204 4.21 -5.04 -10.37
C ASN A 204 4.48 -4.13 -9.16
N PHE A 205 3.53 -4.03 -8.24
CA PHE A 205 3.73 -3.32 -6.98
C PHE A 205 4.59 -4.16 -6.04
N LYS A 206 5.48 -3.47 -5.32
CA LYS A 206 6.18 -4.06 -4.18
C LYS A 206 5.21 -4.29 -3.02
N GLU A 207 4.26 -3.38 -2.87
CA GLU A 207 3.23 -3.41 -1.85
C GLU A 207 1.95 -2.78 -2.40
N ILE A 208 0.86 -3.56 -2.45
CA ILE A 208 -0.47 -3.04 -2.82
C ILE A 208 -1.18 -2.58 -1.55
N LYS A 209 -1.82 -1.40 -1.60
CA LYS A 209 -2.55 -0.81 -0.47
C LYS A 209 -4.06 -0.86 -0.66
N LYS A 210 -4.56 -0.30 -1.77
CA LYS A 210 -5.98 0.00 -1.96
C LYS A 210 -6.41 -0.32 -3.38
N ILE A 211 -7.65 -0.76 -3.54
CA ILE A 211 -8.35 -0.82 -4.82
C ILE A 211 -9.58 0.07 -4.76
N CYS A 212 -9.95 0.64 -5.91
CA CYS A 212 -11.15 1.45 -6.07
C CYS A 212 -11.73 1.19 -7.46
N PHE A 213 -12.98 0.77 -7.54
CA PHE A 213 -13.65 0.55 -8.80
C PHE A 213 -14.40 1.81 -9.26
N ILE A 214 -14.27 2.15 -10.54
CA ILE A 214 -14.95 3.29 -11.17
C ILE A 214 -15.93 2.74 -12.21
N ALA A 215 -17.19 2.61 -11.80
CA ALA A 215 -18.24 2.00 -12.60
C ALA A 215 -18.44 2.67 -13.96
N GLU A 216 -18.42 4.01 -14.04
CA GLU A 216 -18.68 4.72 -15.30
C GLU A 216 -17.58 4.52 -16.35
N LYS A 217 -16.38 4.17 -15.92
CA LYS A 217 -15.24 3.93 -16.80
C LYS A 217 -14.93 2.45 -16.99
N ASN A 218 -15.60 1.59 -16.22
CA ASN A 218 -15.26 0.17 -16.10
C ASN A 218 -13.76 -0.06 -15.82
N VAL A 219 -13.22 0.73 -14.87
CA VAL A 219 -11.79 0.72 -14.53
C VAL A 219 -11.63 0.42 -13.05
N LEU A 220 -10.75 -0.54 -12.75
CA LEU A 220 -10.27 -0.77 -11.41
C LEU A 220 -8.94 -0.02 -11.20
N LEU A 221 -8.93 0.91 -10.25
CA LEU A 221 -7.71 1.57 -9.80
C LEU A 221 -7.04 0.72 -8.73
N ILE A 222 -5.72 0.53 -8.86
CA ILE A 222 -4.88 -0.06 -7.83
C ILE A 222 -3.88 0.96 -7.36
N VAL A 223 -3.81 1.19 -6.05
CA VAL A 223 -2.80 2.05 -5.43
C VAL A 223 -1.84 1.22 -4.61
N GLY A 224 -0.55 1.51 -4.76
CA GLY A 224 0.50 0.86 -3.99
C GLY A 224 1.84 1.57 -4.11
N ARG A 225 2.87 0.94 -3.54
CA ARG A 225 4.27 1.32 -3.74
C ARG A 225 4.90 0.46 -4.81
N ASP A 226 5.55 1.11 -5.76
CA ASP A 226 6.32 0.42 -6.79
C ASP A 226 7.65 -0.12 -6.23
N LEU A 227 8.49 -0.69 -7.12
CA LEU A 227 9.80 -1.23 -6.73
C LEU A 227 10.78 -0.15 -6.26
N ASN A 228 10.58 1.11 -6.65
CA ASN A 228 11.36 2.27 -6.22
C ASN A 228 10.84 2.88 -4.91
N ASN A 229 9.79 2.30 -4.32
CA ASN A 229 9.03 2.82 -3.19
C ASN A 229 8.31 4.14 -3.48
N GLU A 230 8.01 4.47 -4.73
CA GLU A 230 7.15 5.61 -5.07
C GLU A 230 5.68 5.20 -5.03
N VAL A 231 4.79 6.12 -4.62
CA VAL A 231 3.36 5.84 -4.66
C VAL A 231 2.89 5.93 -6.10
N LYS A 232 2.30 4.83 -6.58
CA LYS A 232 1.87 4.65 -7.95
C LYS A 232 0.41 4.20 -7.95
N ILE A 233 -0.33 4.64 -8.94
CA ILE A 233 -1.69 4.21 -9.24
C ILE A 233 -1.70 3.57 -10.63
N SER A 234 -2.25 2.37 -10.71
CA SER A 234 -2.43 1.62 -11.96
C SER A 234 -3.91 1.55 -12.32
N ASN A 235 -4.22 1.79 -13.59
CA ASN A 235 -5.53 1.54 -14.16
C ASN A 235 -5.57 0.11 -14.68
N ILE A 236 -6.62 -0.62 -14.35
CA ILE A 236 -6.88 -1.96 -14.87
C ILE A 236 -8.21 -1.94 -15.61
N ASP A 237 -8.17 -2.44 -16.84
CA ASP A 237 -9.37 -2.79 -17.59
C ASP A 237 -9.91 -4.12 -17.02
N THR A 238 -11.12 -4.10 -16.48
CA THR A 238 -11.75 -5.27 -15.86
C THR A 238 -12.23 -6.31 -16.87
N VAL A 239 -12.39 -5.93 -18.15
CA VAL A 239 -12.74 -6.86 -19.24
C VAL A 239 -11.54 -7.73 -19.60
N SER A 240 -10.38 -7.13 -19.81
CA SER A 240 -9.14 -7.85 -20.13
C SER A 240 -8.38 -8.33 -18.89
N ASN A 241 -8.68 -7.78 -17.71
CA ASN A 241 -7.91 -7.93 -16.48
C ASN A 241 -6.42 -7.56 -16.62
N THR A 242 -6.12 -6.55 -17.45
CA THR A 242 -4.75 -6.07 -17.68
C THR A 242 -4.56 -4.63 -17.26
N VAL A 243 -3.35 -4.30 -16.81
CA VAL A 243 -2.94 -2.92 -16.53
C VAL A 243 -2.88 -2.14 -17.85
N THR A 244 -3.65 -1.06 -17.96
CA THR A 244 -3.74 -0.22 -19.16
C THR A 244 -2.92 1.05 -19.04
N ASP A 245 -2.79 1.61 -17.84
CA ASP A 245 -2.08 2.88 -17.61
C ASP A 245 -1.52 2.96 -16.18
N ASN A 246 -0.58 3.87 -15.96
CA ASN A 246 0.06 4.11 -14.66
C ASN A 246 0.36 5.59 -14.46
N PHE A 247 0.13 6.09 -13.24
CA PHE A 247 0.53 7.44 -12.86
C PHE A 247 1.12 7.45 -11.44
N PHE A 248 1.95 8.46 -11.16
CA PHE A 248 2.72 8.56 -9.92
C PHE A 248 2.25 9.73 -9.06
N LEU A 249 2.33 9.56 -7.73
CA LEU A 249 2.07 10.59 -6.74
C LEU A 249 3.37 10.88 -5.97
N PRO A 250 4.31 11.65 -6.55
CA PRO A 250 5.66 11.83 -6.01
C PRO A 250 5.71 12.57 -4.65
N GLU A 251 4.66 13.31 -4.31
CA GLU A 251 4.57 14.07 -3.05
C GLU A 251 4.37 13.18 -1.81
N ILE A 252 3.96 11.90 -2.00
CA ILE A 252 3.66 11.00 -0.88
C ILE A 252 4.91 10.25 -0.41
N LYS A 253 5.60 10.86 0.57
CA LYS A 253 6.85 10.34 1.14
C LYS A 253 6.71 9.56 2.45
N CYS A 254 5.51 9.47 3.03
CA CYS A 254 5.29 8.78 4.32
C CYS A 254 5.37 7.26 4.18
N LYS A 255 5.81 6.53 5.21
CA LYS A 255 5.88 5.06 5.13
C LYS A 255 4.50 4.42 5.19
N SER A 256 3.67 4.92 6.10
CA SER A 256 2.31 4.43 6.34
C SER A 256 1.29 5.43 5.80
N PHE A 257 0.50 5.00 4.84
CA PHE A 257 -0.62 5.76 4.30
C PHE A 257 -1.77 4.85 3.91
N ASP A 258 -2.97 5.42 3.92
CA ASP A 258 -4.10 4.93 3.14
C ASP A 258 -4.60 6.07 2.24
N ILE A 259 -5.45 5.74 1.29
CA ILE A 259 -5.98 6.68 0.32
C ILE A 259 -7.47 6.38 0.08
N GLU A 260 -8.27 7.44 0.14
CA GLU A 260 -9.64 7.44 -0.36
C GLU A 260 -9.64 8.23 -1.67
N ILE A 261 -10.23 7.65 -2.73
CA ILE A 261 -10.25 8.22 -4.07
C ILE A 261 -11.68 8.66 -4.39
N ILE A 262 -11.84 9.93 -4.75
CA ILE A 262 -13.14 10.47 -5.19
C ILE A 262 -13.03 10.83 -6.67
N TYR A 263 -13.91 10.25 -7.48
CA TYR A 263 -14.14 10.68 -8.85
C TYR A 263 -15.12 11.86 -8.89
N LYS A 264 -14.71 12.97 -9.51
CA LYS A 264 -15.57 14.13 -9.76
C LYS A 264 -16.02 14.08 -11.23
N LYS A 265 -17.33 14.07 -11.46
CA LYS A 265 -17.88 14.20 -12.81
C LYS A 265 -17.85 15.67 -13.23
N THR A 266 -17.16 16.00 -14.33
CA THR A 266 -17.21 17.33 -14.95
C THR A 266 -18.39 17.40 -15.91
N ASP A 267 -19.59 17.64 -15.37
CA ASP A 267 -20.64 18.28 -16.14
C ASP A 267 -20.70 19.77 -15.70
N ASN A 268 -20.99 20.66 -16.64
CA ASN A 268 -20.74 22.12 -16.60
C ASN A 268 -20.98 22.86 -15.27
N LYS A 269 -20.14 23.90 -15.06
CA LYS A 269 -20.18 24.95 -14.02
C LYS A 269 -21.37 24.90 -13.05
N ASN A 270 -21.02 24.65 -11.78
CA ASN A 270 -21.86 24.70 -10.58
C ASN A 270 -22.97 23.65 -10.52
N ASP A 271 -22.62 22.38 -10.32
CA ASP A 271 -23.47 21.45 -9.57
C ASP A 271 -22.64 20.26 -9.03
N PHE A 272 -22.58 20.13 -7.70
CA PHE A 272 -22.38 18.83 -7.07
C PHE A 272 -23.75 18.16 -7.10
N VAL A 273 -23.95 17.15 -7.94
CA VAL A 273 -25.21 16.39 -7.95
C VAL A 273 -25.26 15.56 -6.67
N ASN A 274 -26.01 16.06 -5.69
CA ASN A 274 -26.35 15.43 -4.42
C ASN A 274 -27.81 15.77 -4.10
N GLN A 275 -28.63 14.79 -3.74
CA GLN A 275 -30.05 15.00 -3.46
C GLN A 275 -30.29 15.52 -2.03
N SER A 276 -30.33 16.86 -1.94
CA SER A 276 -31.20 17.75 -1.14
C SER A 276 -31.34 17.65 0.41
N ILE A 277 -30.79 18.72 1.03
CA ILE A 277 -31.37 19.72 2.00
C ILE A 277 -31.88 19.26 3.39
N HIS A 278 -31.22 19.74 4.46
CA HIS A 278 -31.84 20.58 5.51
C HIS A 278 -30.81 21.28 6.43
N ARG A 279 -31.14 22.52 6.84
CA ARG A 279 -30.45 23.37 7.84
C ARG A 279 -30.89 22.99 9.26
N CYS A 280 -30.00 23.11 10.25
CA CYS A 280 -30.13 24.07 11.37
C CYS A 280 -28.98 23.99 12.38
N THR A 281 -28.87 25.09 13.11
CA THR A 281 -27.82 25.63 14.00
C THR A 281 -27.98 25.20 15.47
N GLU A 282 -26.88 25.17 16.26
CA GLU A 282 -26.63 26.02 17.44
C GLU A 282 -25.45 25.56 18.33
N LYS A 283 -25.03 26.48 19.21
CA LYS A 283 -23.76 26.63 19.98
C LYS A 283 -23.76 25.91 21.35
N ILE A 284 -22.59 25.87 22.03
CA ILE A 284 -22.28 26.35 23.43
C ILE A 284 -20.99 25.65 23.95
N GLN A 285 -19.85 26.36 24.13
CA GLN A 285 -19.12 26.85 25.35
C GLN A 285 -18.64 25.76 26.34
N ASP A 286 -17.33 25.51 26.55
CA ASP A 286 -16.23 26.27 27.21
C ASP A 286 -16.19 26.20 28.76
N GLU A 287 -15.69 25.06 29.27
CA GLU A 287 -15.12 24.90 30.63
C GLU A 287 -14.05 23.76 30.71
N GLU A 288 -13.84 22.96 29.65
CA GLU A 288 -12.93 21.79 29.66
C GLU A 288 -11.45 22.11 29.33
N LEU A 289 -11.16 23.34 28.86
CA LEU A 289 -9.86 23.71 28.29
C LEU A 289 -8.72 23.75 29.32
N GLU A 290 -9.02 24.13 30.56
CA GLU A 290 -8.01 24.32 31.61
C GLU A 290 -7.50 22.98 32.19
N THR A 291 -8.34 21.94 32.15
CA THR A 291 -8.00 20.58 32.60
C THR A 291 -7.14 19.83 31.58
N CYS A 292 -7.31 20.13 30.28
CA CYS A 292 -6.50 19.57 29.20
C CYS A 292 -5.06 20.08 29.20
N LEU A 293 -4.82 21.36 29.47
CA LEU A 293 -3.48 21.95 29.46
C LEU A 293 -2.56 21.36 30.55
N ARG A 294 -3.12 21.01 31.72
CA ARG A 294 -2.37 20.36 32.82
C ARG A 294 -1.92 18.93 32.49
N ARG A 295 -2.70 18.16 31.71
CA ARG A 295 -2.35 16.78 31.29
C ARG A 295 -1.32 16.77 30.16
N ILE A 296 -1.35 17.76 29.27
CA ILE A 296 -0.38 17.93 28.18
C ILE A 296 1.02 18.22 28.74
N TYR A 297 1.13 19.08 29.77
CA TYR A 297 2.43 19.42 30.37
C TYR A 297 3.13 18.21 31.02
N TRP A 298 2.36 17.28 31.62
CA TRP A 298 2.89 16.05 32.22
C TRP A 298 3.37 15.04 31.16
N ARG A 299 2.63 14.91 30.05
CA ARG A 299 2.98 14.02 28.91
C ARG A 299 4.27 14.47 28.20
N ILE A 300 4.51 15.78 28.11
CA ILE A 300 5.73 16.34 27.49
C ILE A 300 6.99 15.96 28.28
N GLN A 301 6.91 15.85 29.61
CA GLN A 301 8.04 15.44 30.47
C GLN A 301 8.36 13.94 30.33
N GLU A 302 7.35 13.07 30.24
CA GLU A 302 7.55 11.63 29.99
C GLU A 302 8.15 11.37 28.60
N VAL A 303 7.60 12.00 27.55
CA VAL A 303 8.07 11.84 26.16
C VAL A 303 9.52 12.30 26.00
N ASN A 304 9.96 13.34 26.71
CA ASN A 304 11.36 13.78 26.67
C ASN A 304 12.32 12.76 27.29
N SER A 305 11.90 12.01 28.31
CA SER A 305 12.73 10.96 28.93
C SER A 305 12.88 9.70 28.06
N GLU A 306 11.84 9.31 27.32
CA GLU A 306 11.89 8.21 26.35
C GLU A 306 12.64 8.59 25.07
N LYS A 307 12.53 9.85 24.63
CA LYS A 307 13.27 10.36 23.47
C LYS A 307 14.79 10.31 23.68
N ILE A 308 15.29 10.62 24.88
CA ILE A 308 16.71 10.50 25.24
C ILE A 308 17.19 9.03 25.25
N LYS A 309 16.34 8.07 25.64
CA LYS A 309 16.66 6.63 25.55
C LYS A 309 16.74 6.15 24.10
N ASN A 310 15.83 6.62 23.24
CA ASN A 310 15.79 6.24 21.82
C ASN A 310 16.92 6.88 21.01
N GLU A 311 17.32 8.11 21.30
CA GLU A 311 18.45 8.77 20.63
C GLU A 311 19.79 8.05 20.89
N ASN A 312 20.00 7.52 22.09
CA ASN A 312 21.17 6.71 22.42
C ASN A 312 21.18 5.35 21.69
N GLN A 313 20.03 4.73 21.46
CA GLN A 313 19.92 3.51 20.65
C GLN A 313 20.17 3.80 19.15
N ILE A 314 19.66 4.92 18.64
CA ILE A 314 19.88 5.36 17.27
C ILE A 314 21.37 5.67 17.03
N LEU A 315 22.05 6.29 18.00
CA LEU A 315 23.48 6.58 17.89
C LEU A 315 24.31 5.28 17.77
N LYS A 316 24.02 4.27 18.60
CA LYS A 316 24.66 2.94 18.50
C LYS A 316 24.40 2.26 17.16
N LEU A 317 23.19 2.39 16.61
CA LEU A 317 22.87 1.84 15.29
C LEU A 317 23.61 2.58 14.17
N LYS A 318 23.77 3.90 14.25
CA LYS A 318 24.53 4.70 13.28
C LYS A 318 26.02 4.32 13.29
N GLU A 319 26.61 4.11 14.46
CA GLU A 319 27.99 3.64 14.58
C GLU A 319 28.18 2.24 13.96
N ASN A 320 27.23 1.32 14.18
CA ASN A 320 27.24 0.00 13.56
C ASN A 320 27.12 0.06 12.03
N VAL A 321 26.25 0.93 11.50
CA VAL A 321 26.12 1.14 10.05
C VAL A 321 27.40 1.70 9.46
N ALA A 322 28.01 2.70 10.10
CA ALA A 322 29.27 3.28 9.65
C ALA A 322 30.42 2.25 9.64
N ARG A 323 30.47 1.35 10.64
CA ARG A 323 31.44 0.23 10.67
C ARG A 323 31.24 -0.72 9.49
N LEU A 324 30.00 -1.15 9.24
CA LEU A 324 29.68 -2.07 8.14
C LEU A 324 29.96 -1.44 6.77
N GLN A 325 29.73 -0.15 6.60
CA GLN A 325 30.07 0.56 5.36
C GLN A 325 31.57 0.52 5.06
N ARG A 326 32.43 0.72 6.08
CA ARG A 326 33.89 0.62 5.92
C ARG A 326 34.34 -0.79 5.55
N GLU A 327 33.74 -1.82 6.15
CA GLU A 327 34.02 -3.23 5.80
C GLU A 327 33.65 -3.54 4.34
N VAL A 328 32.51 -3.03 3.86
CA VAL A 328 32.09 -3.19 2.47
C VAL A 328 33.06 -2.50 1.50
N GLU A 329 33.52 -1.29 1.81
CA GLU A 329 34.52 -0.60 0.99
C GLU A 329 35.86 -1.35 0.93
N LEU A 330 36.31 -1.90 2.06
CA LEU A 330 37.52 -2.72 2.10
C LEU A 330 37.39 -3.97 1.23
N LYS A 331 36.24 -4.66 1.31
CA LYS A 331 35.96 -5.82 0.44
C LYS A 331 35.91 -5.44 -1.04
N LYS A 332 35.32 -4.30 -1.40
CA LYS A 332 35.33 -3.80 -2.78
C LYS A 332 36.74 -3.54 -3.30
N LYS A 333 37.62 -2.95 -2.48
CA LYS A 333 39.03 -2.75 -2.84
C LYS A 333 39.76 -4.08 -3.05
N GLN A 334 39.50 -5.08 -2.20
CA GLN A 334 40.07 -6.42 -2.37
C GLN A 334 39.60 -7.09 -3.66
N ILE A 335 38.31 -7.02 -3.98
CA ILE A 335 37.76 -7.57 -5.23
C ILE A 335 38.45 -6.93 -6.43
N LYS A 336 38.50 -5.59 -6.47
CA LYS A 336 39.16 -4.86 -7.56
C LYS A 336 40.62 -5.27 -7.74
N TYR A 337 41.36 -5.42 -6.64
CA TYR A 337 42.75 -5.90 -6.70
C TYR A 337 42.86 -7.33 -7.29
N GLN A 338 41.95 -8.24 -6.94
CA GLN A 338 41.94 -9.59 -7.51
C GLN A 338 41.58 -9.59 -9.01
N GLU A 339 40.69 -8.71 -9.44
CA GLU A 339 40.36 -8.52 -10.87
C GLU A 339 41.57 -8.02 -11.65
N GLU A 340 42.25 -6.98 -11.16
CA GLU A 340 43.47 -6.44 -11.78
C GLU A 340 44.57 -7.51 -11.87
N LYS A 341 44.77 -8.29 -10.81
CA LYS A 341 45.72 -9.40 -10.78
C LYS A 341 45.36 -10.49 -11.81
N THR A 342 44.08 -10.82 -11.93
CA THR A 342 43.59 -11.81 -12.91
C THR A 342 43.84 -11.33 -14.34
N ASN A 343 43.51 -10.07 -14.64
CA ASN A 343 43.72 -9.46 -15.95
C ASN A 343 45.21 -9.41 -16.33
N PHE A 344 46.09 -9.14 -15.36
CA PHE A 344 47.54 -9.20 -15.58
C PHE A 344 48.00 -10.60 -16.01
N TYR A 345 47.52 -11.66 -15.35
CA TYR A 345 47.86 -13.03 -15.72
C TYR A 345 47.31 -13.42 -17.09
N ILE A 346 46.09 -13.02 -17.43
CA ILE A 346 45.49 -13.26 -18.75
C ILE A 346 46.40 -12.66 -19.84
N LYS A 347 46.74 -11.37 -19.73
CA LYS A 347 47.59 -10.67 -20.70
C LYS A 347 48.98 -11.28 -20.82
N THR A 348 49.56 -11.70 -19.69
CA THR A 348 50.87 -12.35 -19.69
C THR A 348 50.83 -13.70 -20.41
N ASN A 349 49.77 -14.48 -20.22
CA ASN A 349 49.57 -15.75 -20.91
C ASN A 349 49.34 -15.57 -22.42
N GLU A 350 48.62 -14.54 -22.84
CA GLU A 350 48.44 -14.20 -24.26
C GLU A 350 49.78 -13.87 -24.92
N ASN A 351 50.60 -13.01 -24.30
CA ASN A 351 51.95 -12.72 -24.79
C ASN A 351 52.84 -13.98 -24.88
N LEU A 352 52.74 -14.90 -23.91
CA LEU A 352 53.49 -16.16 -23.95
C LEU A 352 53.01 -17.09 -25.07
N LYS A 353 51.70 -17.10 -25.38
CA LYS A 353 51.15 -17.85 -26.52
C LYS A 353 51.69 -17.31 -27.84
N GLU A 354 51.64 -15.99 -28.04
CA GLU A 354 52.18 -15.35 -29.25
C GLU A 354 53.67 -15.63 -29.43
N LYS A 355 54.46 -15.51 -28.35
CA LYS A 355 55.90 -15.80 -28.38
C LYS A 355 56.19 -17.27 -28.71
N ASN A 356 55.40 -18.21 -28.17
CA ASN A 356 55.51 -19.62 -28.50
C ASN A 356 55.16 -19.89 -29.97
N GLU A 357 54.13 -19.25 -30.50
CA GLU A 357 53.75 -19.40 -31.91
C GLU A 357 54.84 -18.88 -32.85
N TYR A 358 55.42 -17.73 -32.53
CA TYR A 358 56.58 -17.18 -33.25
C TYR A 358 57.78 -18.15 -33.23
N LEU A 359 58.14 -18.69 -32.06
CA LEU A 359 59.24 -19.65 -31.93
C LEU A 359 58.97 -20.94 -32.73
N ARG A 360 57.74 -21.46 -32.69
CA ARG A 360 57.34 -22.60 -33.51
C ARG A 360 57.56 -22.34 -35.00
N LYS A 361 57.07 -21.20 -35.52
CA LYS A 361 57.26 -20.82 -36.93
C LYS A 361 58.74 -20.74 -37.32
N LYS A 362 59.58 -20.18 -36.45
CA LYS A 362 61.03 -20.08 -36.68
C LYS A 362 61.73 -21.45 -36.68
N LEU A 363 61.33 -22.35 -35.79
CA LEU A 363 61.85 -23.72 -35.73
C LEU A 363 61.51 -24.49 -37.02
N PHE A 364 60.25 -24.44 -37.46
CA PHE A 364 59.82 -25.07 -38.71
C PHE A 364 60.57 -24.54 -39.94
N ALA A 365 60.88 -23.24 -39.99
CA ALA A 365 61.67 -22.66 -41.08
C ALA A 365 63.12 -23.20 -41.08
N SER A 366 63.75 -23.29 -39.90
CA SER A 366 65.10 -23.84 -39.74
C SER A 366 65.17 -25.33 -40.10
N ASP A 367 64.17 -26.12 -39.71
CA ASP A 367 64.11 -27.54 -40.04
C ASP A 367 63.96 -27.75 -41.55
N LYS A 368 63.17 -26.89 -42.21
CA LYS A 368 63.00 -26.90 -43.67
C LYS A 368 64.29 -26.56 -44.41
N GLU A 369 65.06 -25.58 -43.94
CA GLU A 369 66.39 -25.27 -44.49
C GLU A 369 67.38 -26.43 -44.31
N ASN A 370 67.39 -27.07 -43.13
CA ASN A 370 68.26 -28.21 -42.85
C ASN A 370 67.94 -29.43 -43.75
N ILE A 371 66.66 -29.68 -44.05
CA ILE A 371 66.24 -30.72 -45.00
C ILE A 371 66.75 -30.42 -46.41
N ILE A 372 66.58 -29.18 -46.89
CA ILE A 372 67.06 -28.74 -48.21
C ILE A 372 68.59 -28.89 -48.33
N ILE A 373 69.33 -28.55 -47.28
CA ILE A 373 70.80 -28.69 -47.25
C ILE A 373 71.20 -30.17 -47.30
N LYS A 374 70.54 -31.05 -46.53
CA LYS A 374 70.79 -32.49 -46.56
C LYS A 374 70.48 -33.11 -47.94
N GLU A 375 69.39 -32.71 -48.58
CA GLU A 375 69.04 -33.16 -49.94
C GLU A 375 70.07 -32.71 -51.00
N LYS A 376 70.57 -31.47 -50.89
CA LYS A 376 71.63 -30.95 -51.78
C LYS A 376 72.96 -31.67 -51.60
N LEU A 377 73.30 -32.06 -50.36
CA LEU A 377 74.51 -32.84 -50.06
C LEU A 377 74.40 -34.30 -50.52
N ALA A 378 73.21 -34.90 -50.44
CA ALA A 378 72.96 -36.26 -50.91
C ALA A 378 73.05 -36.40 -52.45
N LYS A 379 72.75 -35.34 -53.21
CA LYS A 379 72.91 -35.29 -54.68
C LYS A 379 74.35 -35.09 -55.18
N LYS A 380 75.30 -34.84 -54.27
CA LYS A 380 76.72 -34.62 -54.59
C LYS A 380 77.62 -35.83 -54.29
N ARG A 381 77.04 -36.92 -53.78
CA ARG A 381 77.64 -38.26 -53.73
C ARG A 381 77.03 -39.09 -54.85
#